data_AF-A0A944GNV5-F1
#
_entry.id   AF-A0A944GNV5-F1
#
_cell.length_a   1.000
_cell.length_b   1.000
_cell.length_c   1.000
_cell.angle_alpha   90.00
_cell.angle_beta   90.00
_cell.angle_gamma   90.00
#
_symmetry.space_group_name_H-M   'P 1'
#
loop_
_entity.id
_entity.type
_entity.pdbx_description
1 polymer ?
#
loop_
_entity_poly.entity_id
_entity_poly.type
_entity_poly.pdbx_seq_one_letter_code
_entity_poly.pdbx_strand_id
1 'polypeptide(L)'
;MEIKKMRFYDISKKEISSDDFVRVYADSYYIGNEKLCKRAPQSSTYTEQEIDRILCEGIKTPLDVVHILAWKLGKIKHKQSTDRFVYAKDWVGAESFKVYRYKKEFDIKTVSCHISDNIERLEAQAETDPQGVLNELKALGTDGIGTVYLVTLLYFISRGKYPIYDRFAKIAVDAIIGDKRPGEAIVYKDLPDKKSKAFDTLYDEYLLDYSRNLYSIFKDEYKENRDIDRALWVYGHCFSQNKGNG
;
A
#
# COMPACT_ATOMS: atom_id res chain seq x y z
N MET A 1 -20.25 -12.43 -22.19
CA MET A 1 -18.95 -12.60 -21.49
C MET A 1 -19.29 -13.23 -20.15
N GLU A 2 -19.01 -14.52 -19.96
CA GLU A 2 -19.26 -15.17 -18.65
C GLU A 2 -18.38 -14.50 -17.60
N ILE A 3 -18.99 -13.98 -16.55
CA ILE A 3 -18.26 -13.51 -15.37
C ILE A 3 -17.69 -14.77 -14.72
N LYS A 4 -16.39 -15.02 -14.87
CA LYS A 4 -15.70 -16.08 -14.14
C LYS A 4 -15.94 -15.84 -12.65
N LYS A 5 -16.63 -16.78 -11.99
CA LYS A 5 -16.86 -16.72 -10.54
C LYS A 5 -15.51 -16.72 -9.83
N MET A 6 -15.23 -15.66 -9.07
CA MET A 6 -14.03 -15.58 -8.25
C MET A 6 -14.13 -16.56 -7.09
N ARG A 7 -13.01 -17.21 -6.75
CA ARG A 7 -12.91 -18.16 -5.65
C ARG A 7 -11.89 -17.65 -4.64
N PHE A 8 -12.20 -17.84 -3.37
CA PHE A 8 -11.35 -17.47 -2.25
C PHE A 8 -11.03 -18.70 -1.43
N TYR A 9 -9.84 -18.73 -0.83
CA TYR A 9 -9.36 -19.89 -0.08
C TYR A 9 -8.82 -19.49 1.28
N ASP A 10 -9.10 -20.30 2.30
CA ASP A 10 -8.42 -20.22 3.59
C ASP A 10 -6.98 -20.78 3.50
N ILE A 11 -6.22 -20.67 4.59
CA ILE A 11 -4.83 -21.14 4.64
C ILE A 11 -4.71 -22.67 4.51
N SER A 12 -5.79 -23.41 4.77
CA SER A 12 -5.89 -24.86 4.57
C SER A 12 -6.25 -25.25 3.14
N LYS A 13 -6.44 -24.26 2.25
CA LYS A 13 -6.82 -24.38 0.84
C LYS A 13 -8.27 -24.77 0.61
N LYS A 14 -9.14 -24.62 1.62
CA LYS A 14 -10.58 -24.81 1.50
C LYS A 14 -11.23 -23.55 0.93
N GLU A 15 -12.18 -23.71 0.01
CA GLU A 15 -12.94 -22.58 -0.55
C GLU A 15 -13.79 -21.93 0.55
N ILE A 16 -13.77 -20.60 0.59
CA ILE A 16 -14.51 -19.75 1.53
C ILE A 16 -15.24 -18.63 0.78
N SER A 17 -16.19 -17.98 1.45
CA SER A 17 -16.86 -16.80 0.89
C SER A 17 -15.91 -15.60 0.80
N SER A 18 -16.26 -14.60 -0.01
CA SER A 18 -15.53 -13.32 -0.07
C SER A 18 -15.52 -12.63 1.31
N ASP A 19 -16.65 -12.66 2.00
CA ASP A 19 -16.81 -12.00 3.31
C ASP A 19 -15.96 -12.71 4.38
N ASP A 20 -15.95 -14.04 4.39
CA ASP A 20 -15.09 -14.81 5.28
C ASP A 20 -13.61 -14.57 4.96
N PHE A 21 -13.26 -14.44 3.68
CA PHE A 21 -11.91 -14.10 3.25
C PHE A 21 -11.47 -12.76 3.82
N VAL A 22 -12.25 -11.69 3.62
CA VAL A 22 -11.91 -10.36 4.13
C VAL A 22 -11.79 -10.40 5.65
N ARG A 23 -12.80 -10.94 6.34
CA ARG A 23 -12.82 -11.01 7.81
C ARG A 23 -11.60 -11.73 8.37
N VAL A 24 -11.32 -12.95 7.90
CA VAL A 24 -10.30 -13.82 8.50
C VAL A 24 -8.88 -13.31 8.23
N TYR A 25 -8.60 -12.86 7.00
CA TYR A 25 -7.27 -12.35 6.67
C TYR A 25 -7.02 -10.93 7.19
N ALA A 26 -8.04 -10.05 7.24
CA ALA A 26 -7.91 -8.74 7.87
C ALA A 26 -7.73 -8.86 9.39
N ASP A 27 -8.43 -9.80 10.05
CA ASP A 27 -8.22 -10.04 11.49
C ASP A 27 -6.77 -10.49 11.77
N SER A 28 -6.23 -11.40 10.95
CA SER A 28 -4.84 -11.87 11.07
C SER A 28 -3.79 -10.77 10.91
N TYR A 29 -4.14 -9.60 10.36
CA TYR A 29 -3.22 -8.48 10.15
C TYR A 29 -2.76 -7.84 11.47
N TYR A 30 -3.59 -7.89 12.52
CA TYR A 30 -3.31 -7.16 13.77
C TYR A 30 -2.53 -7.98 14.80
N ILE A 31 -1.65 -7.31 15.55
CA ILE A 31 -0.93 -7.92 16.67
C ILE A 31 -1.94 -8.34 17.75
N GLY A 32 -1.79 -9.56 18.26
CA GLY A 32 -2.67 -10.15 19.26
C GLY A 32 -3.68 -11.14 18.67
N ASN A 33 -3.95 -11.05 17.37
CA ASN A 33 -4.83 -11.97 16.65
C ASN A 33 -4.08 -13.18 16.10
N GLU A 34 -4.84 -14.21 15.71
CA GLU A 34 -4.27 -15.43 15.12
C GLU A 34 -3.51 -15.12 13.84
N LYS A 35 -2.27 -15.61 13.78
CA LYS A 35 -1.40 -15.40 12.64
C LYS A 35 -1.55 -16.51 11.60
N LEU A 36 -2.35 -16.25 10.56
CA LEU A 36 -2.59 -17.23 9.49
C LEU A 36 -1.36 -17.46 8.62
N CYS A 37 -0.71 -16.37 8.19
CA CYS A 37 0.48 -16.45 7.36
C CYS A 37 1.74 -16.19 8.18
N LYS A 38 2.55 -17.23 8.46
CA LYS A 38 3.77 -17.11 9.27
C LYS A 38 4.75 -16.04 8.79
N ARG A 39 4.81 -15.79 7.48
CA ARG A 39 5.71 -14.80 6.86
C ARG A 39 5.17 -13.38 6.88
N ALA A 40 3.85 -13.19 7.01
CA ALA A 40 3.26 -11.86 7.12
C ALA A 40 3.66 -11.23 8.46
N PRO A 41 4.20 -10.01 8.52
CA PRO A 41 4.21 -9.25 9.76
C PRO A 41 2.79 -8.97 10.25
N GLN A 42 2.66 -8.56 11.51
CA GLN A 42 1.42 -8.03 12.07
C GLN A 42 1.63 -6.58 12.49
N SER A 43 0.56 -5.80 12.39
CA SER A 43 0.53 -4.36 12.62
C SER A 43 -0.14 -4.01 13.94
N SER A 44 0.28 -2.89 14.52
CA SER A 44 -0.36 -2.32 15.71
C SER A 44 -1.67 -1.64 15.34
N THR A 45 -2.71 -1.91 16.13
CA THR A 45 -4.00 -1.22 16.01
C THR A 45 -3.86 0.30 16.13
N TYR A 46 -3.06 0.80 17.06
CA TYR A 46 -2.82 2.24 17.21
C TYR A 46 -2.22 2.86 15.93
N THR A 47 -1.20 2.20 15.37
CA THR A 47 -0.56 2.67 14.13
C THR A 47 -1.56 2.71 12.98
N GLU A 48 -2.40 1.70 12.84
CA GLU A 48 -3.38 1.63 11.76
C GLU A 48 -4.51 2.64 11.95
N GLN A 49 -4.94 2.90 13.19
CA GLN A 49 -5.91 3.94 13.51
C GLN A 49 -5.41 5.33 13.13
N GLU A 50 -4.14 5.64 13.39
CA GLU A 50 -3.55 6.92 12.96
C GLU A 50 -3.44 7.03 11.43
N ILE A 51 -3.09 5.95 10.75
CA ILE A 51 -3.01 5.93 9.29
C ILE A 51 -4.41 6.07 8.67
N ASP A 52 -5.42 5.38 9.20
CA ASP A 52 -6.81 5.52 8.77
C ASP A 52 -7.33 6.94 9.06
N ARG A 53 -6.97 7.54 10.20
CA ARG A 53 -7.30 8.94 10.52
C ARG A 53 -6.76 9.89 9.46
N ILE A 54 -5.48 9.76 9.09
CA ILE A 54 -4.86 10.59 8.05
C ILE A 54 -5.57 10.40 6.70
N LEU A 55 -5.94 9.16 6.35
CA LEU A 55 -6.67 8.88 5.12
C LEU A 55 -8.06 9.55 5.10
N CYS A 56 -8.83 9.38 6.18
CA CYS A 56 -10.20 9.89 6.27
C CYS A 56 -10.26 11.42 6.39
N GLU A 57 -9.36 12.00 7.19
CA GLU A 57 -9.36 13.44 7.46
C GLU A 57 -8.56 14.25 6.42
N GLY A 58 -7.76 13.58 5.59
CA GLY A 58 -6.81 14.20 4.68
C GLY A 58 -5.49 14.58 5.36
N ILE A 59 -4.47 14.84 4.55
CA ILE A 59 -3.16 15.31 5.00
C ILE A 59 -3.30 16.76 5.48
N LYS A 60 -2.94 17.04 6.74
CA LYS A 60 -3.05 18.37 7.35
C LYS A 60 -1.71 19.01 7.62
N THR A 61 -0.69 18.20 7.83
CA THR A 61 0.65 18.66 8.21
C THR A 61 1.74 17.88 7.48
N PRO A 62 2.98 18.42 7.39
CA PRO A 62 4.11 17.65 6.87
C PRO A 62 4.34 16.36 7.66
N LEU A 63 4.00 16.35 8.95
CA LEU A 63 4.20 15.18 9.80
C LEU A 63 3.28 14.01 9.40
N ASP A 64 2.07 14.28 8.91
CA ASP A 64 1.19 13.22 8.40
C ASP A 64 1.86 12.47 7.23
N VAL A 65 2.55 13.20 6.34
CA VAL A 65 3.33 12.61 5.24
C VAL A 65 4.49 11.76 5.77
N VAL A 66 5.16 12.22 6.82
CA VAL A 66 6.22 11.45 7.49
C VAL A 66 5.66 10.15 8.08
N HIS A 67 4.49 10.20 8.70
CA HIS A 67 3.82 9.01 9.27
C HIS A 67 3.41 8.02 8.17
N ILE A 68 2.81 8.49 7.08
CA ILE A 68 2.48 7.68 5.89
C ILE A 68 3.74 6.97 5.36
N LEU A 69 4.83 7.73 5.16
CA LEU A 69 6.07 7.17 4.64
C LEU A 69 6.70 6.20 5.66
N ALA A 70 6.72 6.53 6.95
CA ALA A 70 7.25 5.64 7.99
C ALA A 70 6.51 4.29 8.00
N TRP A 71 5.18 4.33 7.88
CA TRP A 71 4.32 3.16 7.79
C TRP A 71 4.65 2.33 6.56
N LYS A 72 4.59 2.93 5.37
CA LYS A 72 4.82 2.21 4.11
C LYS A 72 6.26 1.68 3.95
N LEU A 73 7.22 2.35 4.57
CA LEU A 73 8.64 1.96 4.53
C LEU A 73 9.00 0.89 5.56
N GLY A 74 8.06 0.44 6.39
CA GLY A 74 8.33 -0.50 7.47
C GLY A 74 9.27 0.08 8.53
N LYS A 75 9.17 1.39 8.77
CA LYS A 75 9.98 2.14 9.74
C LYS A 75 9.29 2.33 11.09
N ILE A 76 8.10 1.76 11.25
CA ILE A 76 7.38 1.70 12.52
C ILE A 76 7.68 0.36 13.20
N LYS A 77 8.04 0.42 14.48
CA LYS A 77 8.16 -0.75 15.35
C LYS A 77 6.79 -1.09 15.92
N HIS A 78 5.93 -1.72 15.13
CA HIS A 78 4.53 -1.99 15.50
C HIS A 78 4.35 -2.60 16.90
N LYS A 79 5.18 -3.56 17.31
CA LYS A 79 5.10 -4.17 18.66
C LYS A 79 5.32 -3.19 19.83
N GLN A 80 5.94 -2.03 19.58
CA GLN A 80 6.22 -0.99 20.58
C GLN A 80 5.27 0.20 20.43
N SER A 81 4.59 0.33 19.30
CA SER A 81 3.70 1.45 18.99
C SER A 81 2.28 1.18 19.50
N THR A 82 2.09 1.12 20.82
CA THR A 82 0.77 0.82 21.43
C THR A 82 -0.13 2.04 21.59
N ASP A 83 0.46 3.21 21.73
CA ASP A 83 -0.20 4.49 22.04
C ASP A 83 0.47 5.70 21.36
N ARG A 84 1.58 5.45 20.66
CA ARG A 84 2.36 6.44 19.90
C ARG A 84 3.17 5.75 18.82
N PHE A 85 3.63 6.49 17.82
CA PHE A 85 4.59 5.97 16.86
C PHE A 85 5.96 5.74 17.53
N VAL A 86 6.45 4.50 17.44
CA VAL A 86 7.83 4.16 17.79
C VAL A 86 8.57 3.76 16.52
N TYR A 87 9.69 4.43 16.24
CA TYR A 87 10.41 4.28 14.98
C TYR A 87 11.58 3.28 15.04
N ALA A 88 11.96 2.81 13.85
CA ALA A 88 13.22 2.13 13.59
C ALA A 88 14.42 3.03 13.95
N LYS A 89 15.58 2.41 14.20
CA LYS A 89 16.78 3.13 14.67
C LYS A 89 17.20 4.27 13.73
N ASP A 90 17.08 4.05 12.43
CA ASP A 90 17.41 5.03 11.38
C ASP A 90 16.34 6.12 11.19
N TRP A 91 15.21 6.02 11.90
CA TRP A 91 14.07 6.94 11.82
C TRP A 91 13.70 7.56 13.19
N VAL A 92 14.55 7.45 14.21
CA VAL A 92 14.25 7.99 15.55
C VAL A 92 14.01 9.50 15.54
N GLY A 93 14.57 10.22 14.56
CA GLY A 93 14.40 11.66 14.35
C GLY A 93 13.27 12.03 13.38
N ALA A 94 12.35 11.11 13.05
CA ALA A 94 11.24 11.31 12.10
C ALA A 94 10.43 12.58 12.39
N GLU A 95 10.05 12.78 13.65
CA GLU A 95 9.31 13.95 14.15
C GLU A 95 10.07 15.29 13.95
N SER A 96 11.39 15.23 13.74
CA SER A 96 12.26 16.38 13.46
C SER A 96 12.76 16.43 12.02
N PHE A 97 12.19 15.59 11.14
CA PHE A 97 12.58 15.41 9.73
C PHE A 97 14.04 14.96 9.51
N LYS A 98 14.66 14.38 10.53
CA LYS A 98 16.04 13.88 10.49
C LYS A 98 16.03 12.36 10.48
N VAL A 99 15.99 11.79 9.27
CA VAL A 99 15.89 10.34 9.05
C VAL A 99 16.92 9.87 8.05
N TYR A 100 17.22 8.58 8.11
CA TYR A 100 18.21 7.95 7.26
C TYR A 100 17.60 6.78 6.51
N ARG A 101 18.08 6.57 5.29
CA ARG A 101 17.79 5.39 4.47
C ARG A 101 19.07 4.91 3.82
N TYR A 102 19.36 3.62 3.94
CA TYR A 102 20.61 3.02 3.42
C TYR A 102 21.88 3.76 3.89
N LYS A 103 21.90 4.16 5.17
CA LYS A 103 22.98 4.93 5.80
C LYS A 103 23.23 6.33 5.21
N LYS A 104 22.32 6.84 4.38
CA LYS A 104 22.34 8.21 3.87
C LYS A 104 21.18 9.01 4.48
N GLU A 105 21.39 10.31 4.66
CA GLU A 105 20.30 11.21 5.03
C GLU A 105 19.20 11.13 3.96
N PHE A 106 17.97 10.99 4.42
CA PHE A 106 16.80 10.93 3.56
C PHE A 106 16.05 12.24 3.71
N ASP A 107 16.03 13.04 2.65
CA ASP A 107 15.39 14.36 2.62
C ASP A 107 13.86 14.24 2.59
N ILE A 108 13.32 13.76 3.70
CA ILE A 108 11.88 13.61 3.90
C ILE A 108 11.20 14.96 4.04
N LYS A 109 11.93 15.99 4.50
CA LYS A 109 11.39 17.31 4.76
C LYS A 109 10.86 17.95 3.48
N THR A 110 11.65 17.92 2.41
CA THR A 110 11.27 18.50 1.11
C THR A 110 9.97 17.90 0.61
N VAL A 111 9.85 16.57 0.56
CA VAL A 111 8.60 15.92 0.09
C VAL A 111 7.42 16.18 1.03
N SER A 112 7.64 16.15 2.35
CA SER A 112 6.56 16.33 3.31
C SER A 112 6.01 17.75 3.33
N CYS A 113 6.89 18.75 3.28
CA CYS A 113 6.49 20.17 3.23
C CYS A 113 5.81 20.45 1.89
N HIS A 114 6.40 20.02 0.77
CA HIS A 114 5.80 20.24 -0.55
C HIS A 114 4.36 19.72 -0.63
N ILE A 115 4.10 18.49 -0.19
CA ILE A 115 2.76 17.92 -0.20
C ILE A 115 1.82 18.69 0.72
N SER A 116 2.22 18.93 1.97
CA SER A 116 1.36 19.63 2.94
C SER A 116 1.03 21.07 2.51
N ASP A 117 2.01 21.79 1.98
CA ASP A 117 1.87 23.19 1.56
C ASP A 117 1.02 23.33 0.28
N ASN A 118 0.86 22.23 -0.49
CA ASN A 118 0.13 22.21 -1.75
C ASN A 118 -1.08 21.25 -1.76
N ILE A 119 -1.52 20.74 -0.59
CA ILE A 119 -2.43 19.60 -0.54
C ILE A 119 -3.75 19.84 -1.28
N GLU A 120 -4.38 21.01 -1.14
CA GLU A 120 -5.64 21.34 -1.82
C GLU A 120 -5.49 21.31 -3.35
N ARG A 121 -4.37 21.84 -3.87
CA ARG A 121 -4.07 21.81 -5.31
C ARG A 121 -3.79 20.40 -5.78
N LEU A 122 -3.03 19.62 -5.02
CA LEU A 122 -2.68 18.24 -5.34
C LEU A 122 -3.92 17.34 -5.32
N GLU A 123 -4.84 17.53 -4.37
CA GLU A 123 -6.15 16.89 -4.31
C GLU A 123 -6.95 17.18 -5.58
N ALA A 124 -7.12 18.46 -5.92
CA ALA A 124 -7.85 18.87 -7.12
C ALA A 124 -7.22 18.34 -8.42
N GLN A 125 -5.89 18.31 -8.50
CA GLN A 125 -5.19 17.74 -9.64
C GLN A 125 -5.35 16.22 -9.69
N ALA A 126 -5.26 15.52 -8.56
CA ALA A 126 -5.46 14.08 -8.50
C ALA A 126 -6.85 13.67 -9.02
N GLU A 127 -7.86 14.54 -8.93
CA GLU A 127 -9.19 14.24 -9.45
C GLU A 127 -9.23 14.01 -10.97
N THR A 128 -8.39 14.72 -11.72
CA THR A 128 -8.44 14.77 -13.19
C THR A 128 -7.14 14.30 -13.87
N ASP A 129 -6.00 14.42 -13.19
CA ASP A 129 -4.67 14.09 -13.69
C ASP A 129 -3.79 13.44 -12.59
N PRO A 130 -4.09 12.18 -12.19
CA PRO A 130 -3.28 11.46 -11.21
C PRO A 130 -1.85 11.20 -11.68
N GLN A 131 -1.61 11.06 -13.00
CA GLN A 131 -0.27 10.89 -13.55
C GLN A 131 0.55 12.18 -13.41
N GLY A 132 -0.07 13.35 -13.58
CA GLY A 132 0.56 14.65 -13.29
C GLY A 132 1.02 14.78 -11.85
N VAL A 133 0.20 14.35 -10.88
CA VAL A 133 0.59 14.32 -9.46
C VAL A 133 1.80 13.40 -9.25
N LEU A 134 1.79 12.20 -9.83
CA LEU A 134 2.93 11.27 -9.75
C LEU A 134 4.21 11.85 -10.36
N ASN A 135 4.10 12.55 -11.50
CA ASN A 135 5.21 13.21 -12.18
C ASN A 135 5.76 14.37 -11.34
N GLU A 136 4.89 15.15 -10.71
CA GLU A 136 5.29 16.24 -9.81
C GLU A 136 6.06 15.70 -8.60
N LEU A 137 5.53 14.68 -7.93
CA LEU A 137 6.22 14.04 -6.80
C LEU A 137 7.55 13.38 -7.21
N LYS A 138 7.61 12.81 -8.41
CA LYS A 138 8.86 12.30 -9.01
C LYS A 138 9.88 13.43 -9.23
N ALA A 139 9.43 14.59 -9.71
CA ALA A 139 10.28 15.74 -10.03
C ALA A 139 10.96 16.36 -8.80
N LEU A 140 10.42 16.15 -7.59
CA LEU A 140 11.11 16.50 -6.34
C LEU A 140 12.46 15.79 -6.17
N GLY A 141 12.72 14.72 -6.94
CA GLY A 141 14.04 14.10 -7.02
C GLY A 141 14.48 13.39 -5.74
N THR A 142 13.59 13.20 -4.77
CA THR A 142 13.96 12.66 -3.45
C THR A 142 14.47 11.22 -3.57
N ASP A 143 15.75 11.04 -3.26
CA ASP A 143 16.38 9.72 -3.26
C ASP A 143 15.76 8.82 -2.20
N GLY A 144 15.61 7.54 -2.53
CA GLY A 144 14.92 6.60 -1.66
C GLY A 144 13.39 6.65 -1.76
N ILE A 145 12.76 7.50 -2.56
CA ILE A 145 11.31 7.37 -2.85
C ILE A 145 11.13 6.66 -4.19
N GLY A 146 10.92 5.35 -4.21
CA GLY A 146 10.56 4.59 -5.41
C GLY A 146 9.08 4.68 -5.77
N THR A 147 8.73 4.09 -6.93
CA THR A 147 7.39 4.13 -7.54
C THR A 147 6.26 3.77 -6.59
N VAL A 148 6.38 2.66 -5.85
CA VAL A 148 5.33 2.21 -4.91
C VAL A 148 5.03 3.25 -3.82
N TYR A 149 6.03 4.01 -3.38
CA TYR A 149 5.81 5.05 -2.37
C TYR A 149 5.15 6.29 -2.97
N LEU A 150 5.46 6.64 -4.23
CA LEU A 150 4.75 7.70 -4.95
C LEU A 150 3.26 7.34 -5.13
N VAL A 151 2.97 6.09 -5.47
CA VAL A 151 1.57 5.60 -5.55
C VAL A 151 0.90 5.63 -4.17
N THR A 152 1.64 5.33 -3.11
CA THR A 152 1.10 5.47 -1.74
C THR A 152 0.82 6.92 -1.39
N LEU A 153 1.67 7.87 -1.79
CA LEU A 153 1.38 9.29 -1.57
C LEU A 153 0.15 9.73 -2.39
N LEU A 154 0.02 9.30 -3.64
CA LEU A 154 -1.19 9.53 -4.45
C LEU A 154 -2.45 8.97 -3.76
N TYR A 155 -2.38 7.77 -3.17
CA TYR A 155 -3.47 7.17 -2.40
C TYR A 155 -4.00 8.13 -1.33
N PHE A 156 -3.11 8.65 -0.47
CA PHE A 156 -3.49 9.57 0.61
C PHE A 156 -3.89 10.96 0.10
N ILE A 157 -3.19 11.50 -0.90
CA ILE A 157 -3.56 12.77 -1.53
C ILE A 157 -4.97 12.66 -2.11
N SER A 158 -5.30 11.56 -2.77
CA SER A 158 -6.63 11.35 -3.37
C SER A 158 -7.70 10.84 -2.38
N ARG A 159 -7.37 10.78 -1.08
CA ARG A 159 -8.25 10.23 -0.02
C ARG A 159 -8.85 8.86 -0.35
N GLY A 160 -8.02 7.98 -0.91
CA GLY A 160 -8.41 6.60 -1.21
C GLY A 160 -9.15 6.39 -2.54
N LYS A 161 -9.33 7.44 -3.37
CA LYS A 161 -9.95 7.31 -4.69
C LYS A 161 -9.20 6.33 -5.59
N TYR A 162 -7.87 6.38 -5.57
CA TYR A 162 -7.01 5.38 -6.21
C TYR A 162 -6.67 4.29 -5.19
N PRO A 163 -6.39 3.04 -5.61
CA PRO A 163 -6.00 2.00 -4.66
C PRO A 163 -4.56 2.19 -4.19
N ILE A 164 -4.27 1.78 -2.96
CA ILE A 164 -2.89 1.60 -2.52
C ILE A 164 -2.30 0.41 -3.27
N TYR A 165 -1.06 0.56 -3.71
CA TYR A 165 -0.33 -0.53 -4.33
C TYR A 165 0.67 -1.14 -3.34
N ASP A 166 0.57 -2.44 -3.15
CA ASP A 166 1.58 -3.24 -2.47
C ASP A 166 1.85 -4.50 -3.29
N ARG A 167 3.10 -4.97 -3.28
CA ARG A 167 3.47 -6.18 -4.00
C ARG A 167 2.68 -7.40 -3.52
N PHE A 168 2.42 -7.52 -2.22
CA PHE A 168 1.69 -8.66 -1.69
C PHE A 168 0.20 -8.56 -1.98
N ALA A 169 -0.38 -7.36 -1.89
CA ALA A 169 -1.76 -7.14 -2.33
C ALA A 169 -1.95 -7.46 -3.83
N LYS A 170 -1.01 -7.05 -4.70
CA LYS A 170 -1.04 -7.42 -6.12
C LYS A 170 -0.94 -8.92 -6.34
N ILE A 171 -0.04 -9.60 -5.61
CA ILE A 171 0.10 -11.06 -5.66
C ILE A 171 -1.21 -11.75 -5.27
N ALA A 172 -1.90 -11.27 -4.23
CA ALA A 172 -3.19 -11.79 -3.83
C ALA A 172 -4.26 -11.61 -4.91
N VAL A 173 -4.33 -10.43 -5.52
CA VAL A 173 -5.23 -10.16 -6.64
C VAL A 173 -4.97 -11.12 -7.81
N ASP A 174 -3.70 -11.29 -8.19
CA ASP A 174 -3.32 -12.21 -9.27
C ASP A 174 -3.64 -13.67 -8.93
N ALA A 175 -3.47 -14.05 -7.66
CA ALA A 175 -3.84 -15.37 -7.18
C ALA A 175 -5.35 -15.61 -7.28
N ILE A 176 -6.19 -14.65 -6.88
CA ILE A 176 -7.65 -14.77 -6.93
C ILE A 176 -8.12 -14.90 -8.38
N ILE A 177 -7.64 -14.05 -9.29
CA ILE A 177 -7.97 -14.09 -10.72
C ILE A 177 -7.52 -15.42 -11.36
N GLY A 178 -6.34 -15.87 -10.96
CA GLY A 178 -5.73 -17.11 -11.41
C GLY A 178 -6.30 -18.39 -10.80
N ASP A 179 -7.29 -18.29 -9.89
CA ASP A 179 -7.82 -19.41 -9.08
C ASP A 179 -6.70 -20.21 -8.38
N LYS A 180 -5.77 -19.48 -7.74
CA LYS A 180 -4.60 -20.02 -7.04
C LYS A 180 -4.83 -20.15 -5.56
N ARG A 181 -4.34 -21.25 -4.99
CA ARG A 181 -4.43 -21.59 -3.57
C ARG A 181 -3.15 -21.20 -2.82
N PRO A 182 -3.23 -20.90 -1.52
CA PRO A 182 -2.07 -20.62 -0.69
C PRO A 182 -0.94 -21.65 -0.85
N GLY A 183 0.30 -21.15 -0.87
CA GLY A 183 1.51 -21.94 -1.10
C GLY A 183 1.87 -22.14 -2.57
N GLU A 184 0.97 -21.86 -3.53
CA GLU A 184 1.32 -21.87 -4.96
C GLU A 184 2.28 -20.72 -5.32
N ALA A 185 2.89 -20.82 -6.50
CA ALA A 185 3.77 -19.79 -7.04
C ALA A 185 2.97 -18.79 -7.88
N ILE A 186 3.20 -17.50 -7.63
CA ILE A 186 2.65 -16.40 -8.42
C ILE A 186 3.80 -15.72 -9.16
N VAL A 187 3.61 -15.52 -10.47
CA VAL A 187 4.53 -14.72 -11.28
C VAL A 187 4.18 -13.26 -11.06
N TYR A 188 5.09 -12.54 -10.41
CA TYR A 188 4.91 -11.12 -10.10
C TYR A 188 5.83 -10.27 -10.96
N LYS A 189 5.28 -9.18 -11.51
CA LYS A 189 6.01 -8.14 -12.23
C LYS A 189 5.99 -6.85 -11.40
N ASP A 190 7.17 -6.31 -11.11
CA ASP A 190 7.32 -5.04 -10.42
C ASP A 190 6.74 -3.89 -11.26
N LEU A 191 6.26 -2.84 -10.59
CA LEU A 191 5.95 -1.56 -11.26
C LEU A 191 7.23 -0.99 -11.90
N PRO A 192 7.09 -0.19 -12.98
CA PRO A 192 8.24 0.46 -13.61
C PRO A 192 8.99 1.34 -12.60
N ASP A 193 10.32 1.35 -12.69
CA ASP A 193 11.15 2.23 -11.87
C ASP A 193 10.84 3.69 -12.18
N LYS A 194 10.85 4.55 -11.15
CA LYS A 194 10.52 5.98 -11.31
C LYS A 194 11.41 6.73 -12.30
N LYS A 195 12.63 6.23 -12.55
CA LYS A 195 13.58 6.82 -13.50
C LYS A 195 13.38 6.29 -14.93
N SER A 196 12.54 5.29 -15.13
CA SER A 196 12.23 4.74 -16.45
C SER A 196 11.19 5.60 -17.18
N LYS A 197 11.23 5.55 -18.52
CA LYS A 197 10.20 6.20 -19.37
C LYS A 197 8.80 5.63 -19.14
N ALA A 198 8.71 4.34 -18.79
CA ALA A 198 7.43 3.68 -18.49
C ALA A 198 6.74 4.23 -17.24
N PHE A 199 7.43 5.01 -16.40
CA PHE A 199 6.77 5.70 -15.28
C PHE A 199 5.80 6.79 -15.77
N ASP A 200 6.07 7.41 -16.91
CA ASP A 200 5.31 8.57 -17.38
C ASP A 200 3.88 8.18 -17.83
N THR A 201 3.62 6.88 -17.99
CA THR A 201 2.30 6.26 -18.25
C THR A 201 1.89 5.26 -17.15
N LEU A 202 2.52 5.32 -15.97
CA LEU A 202 2.32 4.38 -14.86
C LEU A 202 0.84 4.19 -14.51
N TYR A 203 0.09 5.29 -14.42
CA TYR A 203 -1.31 5.26 -14.03
C TYR A 203 -2.15 4.46 -15.02
N ASP A 204 -2.10 4.83 -16.31
CA ASP A 204 -2.95 4.24 -17.35
C ASP A 204 -2.57 2.79 -17.68
N GLU A 205 -1.27 2.47 -17.70
CA GLU A 205 -0.80 1.15 -18.11
C GLU A 205 -0.77 0.12 -16.96
N TYR A 206 -0.63 0.56 -15.70
CA TYR A 206 -0.42 -0.36 -14.58
C TYR A 206 -1.49 -0.22 -13.48
N LEU A 207 -1.74 1.01 -13.00
CA LEU A 207 -2.65 1.21 -11.86
C LEU A 207 -4.12 1.07 -12.25
N LEU A 208 -4.48 1.44 -13.48
CA LEU A 208 -5.84 1.29 -13.99
C LEU A 208 -6.23 -0.19 -14.13
N ASP A 209 -5.34 -1.04 -14.62
CA ASP A 209 -5.56 -2.49 -14.67
C ASP A 209 -5.71 -3.09 -13.26
N TYR A 210 -4.84 -2.69 -12.33
CA TYR A 210 -4.96 -3.11 -10.93
C TYR A 210 -6.29 -2.69 -10.30
N SER A 211 -6.74 -1.46 -10.56
CA SER A 211 -8.03 -0.94 -10.08
C SER A 211 -9.22 -1.69 -10.69
N ARG A 212 -9.16 -2.04 -11.98
CA ARG A 212 -10.18 -2.87 -12.65
C ARG A 212 -10.24 -4.27 -12.06
N ASN A 213 -9.09 -4.86 -11.74
CA ASN A 213 -9.00 -6.16 -11.10
C ASN A 213 -9.62 -6.13 -9.70
N LEU A 214 -9.29 -5.13 -8.87
CA LEU A 214 -9.94 -4.92 -7.57
C LEU A 214 -11.46 -4.77 -7.70
N TYR A 215 -11.93 -3.93 -8.64
CA TYR A 215 -13.36 -3.78 -8.90
C TYR A 215 -14.04 -5.07 -9.40
N SER A 216 -13.33 -5.89 -10.17
CA SER A 216 -13.86 -7.16 -10.64
C SER A 216 -14.13 -8.13 -9.48
N ILE A 217 -13.26 -8.12 -8.47
CA ILE A 217 -13.29 -9.00 -7.29
C ILE A 217 -14.24 -8.46 -6.22
N PHE A 218 -14.09 -7.18 -5.83
CA PHE A 218 -14.74 -6.58 -4.66
C PHE A 218 -15.70 -5.42 -4.99
N LYS A 219 -15.94 -5.11 -6.28
CA LYS A 219 -16.78 -3.97 -6.70
C LYS A 219 -16.25 -2.65 -6.12
N ASP A 220 -17.11 -1.70 -5.76
CA ASP A 220 -16.65 -0.43 -5.20
C ASP A 220 -16.21 -0.54 -3.73
N GLU A 221 -16.47 -1.67 -3.07
CA GLU A 221 -16.16 -1.85 -1.64
C GLU A 221 -14.67 -1.66 -1.32
N TYR A 222 -13.74 -2.02 -2.22
CA TYR A 222 -12.31 -1.84 -1.98
C TYR A 222 -11.88 -0.38 -1.79
N LYS A 223 -12.69 0.59 -2.24
CA LYS A 223 -12.41 2.03 -2.07
C LYS A 223 -12.73 2.51 -0.65
N GLU A 224 -13.69 1.89 0.00
CA GLU A 224 -14.24 2.33 1.28
C GLU A 224 -13.83 1.41 2.44
N ASN A 225 -13.50 0.15 2.14
CA ASN A 225 -13.18 -0.87 3.13
C ASN A 225 -11.68 -1.21 3.14
N ARG A 226 -10.94 -0.63 4.10
CA ARG A 226 -9.51 -0.90 4.33
C ARG A 226 -9.22 -2.36 4.69
N ASP A 227 -10.19 -3.13 5.17
CA ASP A 227 -9.99 -4.54 5.50
C ASP A 227 -9.75 -5.40 4.25
N ILE A 228 -10.24 -4.97 3.09
CA ILE A 228 -9.91 -5.63 1.82
C ILE A 228 -8.40 -5.51 1.54
N ASP A 229 -7.81 -4.31 1.69
CA ASP A 229 -6.37 -4.11 1.50
C ASP A 229 -5.55 -4.94 2.51
N ARG A 230 -5.94 -4.95 3.78
CA ARG A 230 -5.30 -5.74 4.84
C ARG A 230 -5.38 -7.23 4.54
N ALA A 231 -6.55 -7.72 4.14
CA ALA A 231 -6.77 -9.11 3.78
C ALA A 231 -5.92 -9.52 2.57
N LEU A 232 -5.92 -8.72 1.51
CA LEU A 232 -5.09 -8.95 0.33
C LEU A 232 -3.60 -8.95 0.68
N TRP A 233 -3.15 -8.04 1.53
CA TRP A 233 -1.75 -7.98 1.95
C TRP A 233 -1.33 -9.23 2.73
N VAL A 234 -2.13 -9.68 3.72
CA VAL A 234 -1.84 -10.92 4.47
C VAL A 234 -1.91 -12.14 3.56
N TYR A 235 -2.93 -12.22 2.70
CA TYR A 235 -3.10 -13.34 1.77
C TYR A 235 -1.95 -13.44 0.77
N GLY A 236 -1.46 -12.31 0.27
CA GLY A 236 -0.32 -12.25 -0.66
C GLY A 236 0.96 -12.86 -0.08
N HIS A 237 1.17 -12.72 1.24
CA HIS A 237 2.28 -13.34 1.93
C HIS A 237 2.20 -14.88 1.98
N CYS A 238 1.01 -15.47 1.75
CA CYS A 238 0.80 -16.92 1.73
C CYS A 238 1.36 -17.60 0.47
N PHE A 239 1.79 -16.85 -0.54
CA PHE A 239 2.26 -17.37 -1.81
C PHE A 239 3.79 -17.38 -1.92
N SER A 240 4.31 -18.29 -2.75
CA SER A 240 5.70 -18.27 -3.18
C SER A 240 5.85 -17.40 -4.42
N GLN A 241 7.01 -16.76 -4.57
CA GLN A 241 7.26 -15.83 -5.67
C GLN A 241 8.27 -16.44 -6.64
N ASN A 242 7.87 -16.53 -7.90
CA ASN A 242 8.82 -16.68 -9.00
C ASN A 242 8.94 -15.31 -9.66
N LYS A 243 10.16 -14.73 -9.69
CA LYS A 243 10.39 -13.50 -10.45
C LYS A 243 10.13 -13.83 -11.93
N GLY A 244 9.13 -13.20 -12.53
CA GLY A 244 9.00 -13.21 -13.98
C GLY A 244 10.19 -12.44 -14.56
N ASN A 245 10.83 -12.98 -15.60
CA ASN A 245 11.77 -12.20 -16.38
C ASN A 245 10.95 -11.13 -17.10
N GLY A 246 11.16 -9.87 -16.72
CA GLY A 246 10.59 -8.70 -17.37
C GLY A 246 11.30 -8.37 -18.67
#